data_AF-A0A1L5J5L4-F1
#
_entry.id   AF-A0A1L5J5L4-F1
#
_cell.length_a   1.000
_cell.length_b   1.000
_cell.length_c   1.000
_cell.angle_alpha   90.00
_cell.angle_beta   90.00
_cell.angle_gamma   90.00
#
_symmetry.space_group_name_H-M   'P 1'
#
loop_
_entity.id
_entity.type
_entity.pdbx_description
1 polymer ?
#
loop_
_entity_poly.entity_id
_entity_poly.type
_entity_poly.pdbx_seq_one_letter_code
_entity_poly.pdbx_strand_id
1 'polypeptide(L)'
;ALDWVDVVSALSADPKATSDLAQSISNYSKSSPGYFADMQKKVKDFVEAGQLGIFAKAYWGHPAYKLPPEANLMAVSHYLEALAWQRDVSKLHTIFGGKNPHPNFLVGGVPCAIDLDSDSAINMARLSTVNGIITKMREFVDQVYVPDTLAIASFYKDWGAQGEGTGNFMSYGDFPENGTNDVSSFLFPRGAILNRDLSTIHEVDLNAMDEVKEYVAHSWYNYKDGKDVGLHPYEGETEFNYDGPTPPYEQLDVEKSYSWLKSPRWKGHAMEVGPLARVLMLYASGHEQTQELVNYTLKTLNVPVDALFSTLGRTAARTLETKVVADSLQTWYDNLVGNIRSGDTRTFNEILWEPSSWPKKAQGVGFMEAPRGGLAHWIVIEDEKIANYQAVVPSTWNAGPRDDKGQPGPYEAALAGHYLHDPKQPIEILRTIHSFDPCIA
;
A
#
# COMPACT_ATOMS: atom_id res chain seq x y z
N ALA A 1 -12.25 -3.88 -4.16
CA ALA A 1 -13.48 -3.38 -4.83
C ALA A 1 -14.59 -4.44 -4.84
N LEU A 2 -14.34 -5.65 -5.34
CA LEU A 2 -15.36 -6.71 -5.44
C LEU A 2 -15.93 -7.20 -4.09
N ASP A 3 -15.26 -6.92 -2.97
CA ASP A 3 -15.84 -7.16 -1.64
C ASP A 3 -16.98 -6.18 -1.29
N TRP A 4 -17.09 -5.05 -2.01
CA TRP A 4 -18.04 -3.95 -1.76
C TRP A 4 -19.03 -3.75 -2.91
N VAL A 5 -18.69 -4.21 -4.10
CA VAL A 5 -19.44 -4.03 -5.35
C VAL A 5 -20.01 -5.36 -5.80
N ASP A 6 -21.33 -5.43 -5.96
CA ASP A 6 -22.02 -6.61 -6.49
C ASP A 6 -22.15 -6.49 -8.02
N VAL A 7 -21.37 -7.31 -8.73
CA VAL A 7 -21.32 -7.29 -10.21
C VAL A 7 -22.64 -7.76 -10.83
N VAL A 8 -23.37 -8.68 -10.19
CA VAL A 8 -24.66 -9.16 -10.69
C VAL A 8 -25.74 -8.10 -10.48
N SER A 9 -25.70 -7.39 -9.35
CA SER A 9 -26.60 -6.27 -9.08
C SER A 9 -26.50 -5.17 -10.14
N ALA A 10 -25.30 -4.90 -10.68
CA ALA A 10 -25.08 -3.91 -11.75
C ALA A 10 -25.91 -4.18 -13.04
N LEU A 11 -26.31 -5.43 -13.28
CA LEU A 11 -27.15 -5.81 -14.44
C LEU A 11 -28.58 -5.27 -14.35
N SER A 12 -29.00 -4.85 -13.15
CA SER A 12 -30.34 -4.29 -12.90
C SER A 12 -30.37 -2.77 -12.85
N ALA A 13 -29.23 -2.11 -13.07
CA ALA A 13 -29.11 -0.65 -12.99
C ALA A 13 -29.83 0.04 -14.15
N ASP A 14 -30.40 1.23 -13.90
CA ASP A 14 -30.76 2.15 -14.98
C ASP A 14 -29.52 2.94 -15.44
N PRO A 15 -29.08 2.82 -16.71
CA PRO A 15 -27.93 3.58 -17.22
C PRO A 15 -28.09 5.10 -17.11
N LYS A 16 -29.32 5.62 -17.20
CA LYS A 16 -29.59 7.05 -17.04
C LYS A 16 -29.35 7.48 -15.59
N ALA A 17 -29.92 6.78 -14.63
CA ALA A 17 -29.69 7.04 -13.21
C ALA A 17 -28.21 6.84 -12.80
N THR A 18 -27.53 5.86 -13.41
CA THR A 18 -26.08 5.65 -13.21
C THR A 18 -25.26 6.84 -13.72
N SER A 19 -25.61 7.37 -14.90
CA SER A 19 -25.04 8.60 -15.46
C SER A 19 -25.25 9.79 -14.54
N ASP A 20 -26.48 10.00 -14.06
CA ASP A 20 -26.81 11.11 -13.17
C ASP A 20 -26.04 11.00 -11.84
N LEU A 21 -25.90 9.78 -11.29
CA LEU A 21 -25.08 9.50 -10.10
C LEU A 21 -23.60 9.85 -10.34
N ALA A 22 -22.99 9.33 -11.41
CA ALA A 22 -21.59 9.56 -11.72
C ALA A 22 -21.27 11.05 -11.90
N GLN A 23 -22.15 11.79 -12.59
CA GLN A 23 -22.03 13.24 -12.80
C GLN A 23 -22.27 14.06 -11.52
N SER A 24 -23.00 13.52 -10.55
CA SER A 24 -23.23 14.20 -9.26
C SER A 24 -22.01 14.20 -8.35
N ILE A 25 -21.10 13.23 -8.52
CA ILE A 25 -19.92 13.05 -7.65
C ILE A 25 -18.62 13.47 -8.32
N SER A 26 -18.59 13.60 -9.65
CA SER A 26 -17.37 13.85 -10.41
C SER A 26 -17.63 14.47 -11.78
N ASN A 27 -16.63 15.20 -12.28
CA ASN A 27 -16.58 15.71 -13.65
C ASN A 27 -15.90 14.74 -14.65
N TYR A 28 -15.77 13.45 -14.29
CA TYR A 28 -15.17 12.46 -15.19
C TYR A 28 -15.96 12.34 -16.50
N SER A 29 -15.25 12.42 -17.62
CA SER A 29 -15.85 12.58 -18.95
C SER A 29 -16.63 11.36 -19.45
N LYS A 30 -16.29 10.15 -18.97
CA LYS A 30 -16.95 8.90 -19.37
C LYS A 30 -18.15 8.59 -18.47
N SER A 31 -19.17 9.43 -18.54
CA SER A 31 -20.32 9.39 -17.64
C SER A 31 -21.66 9.49 -18.36
N SER A 32 -21.71 9.21 -19.67
CA SER A 32 -22.97 9.32 -20.44
C SER A 32 -23.88 8.11 -20.21
N PRO A 33 -25.22 8.25 -20.36
CA PRO A 33 -26.14 7.12 -20.24
C PRO A 33 -25.83 6.01 -21.26
N GLY A 34 -25.43 6.38 -22.48
CA GLY A 34 -25.04 5.43 -23.52
C GLY A 34 -23.79 4.62 -23.14
N TYR A 35 -22.78 5.27 -22.56
CA TYR A 35 -21.59 4.60 -22.06
C TYR A 35 -21.93 3.54 -20.99
N PHE A 36 -22.76 3.89 -20.01
CA PHE A 36 -23.18 2.94 -18.98
C PHE A 36 -24.06 1.82 -19.52
N ALA A 37 -24.90 2.09 -20.53
CA ALA A 37 -25.67 1.05 -21.21
C ALA A 37 -24.76 0.05 -21.94
N ASP A 38 -23.73 0.55 -22.62
CA ASP A 38 -22.73 -0.30 -23.30
C ASP A 38 -21.91 -1.12 -22.29
N MET A 39 -21.50 -0.53 -21.15
CA MET A 39 -20.80 -1.25 -20.08
C MET A 39 -21.69 -2.31 -19.44
N GLN A 40 -22.94 -1.98 -19.14
CA GLN A 40 -23.91 -2.94 -18.61
C GLN A 40 -24.13 -4.09 -19.59
N LYS A 41 -24.31 -3.79 -20.88
CA LYS A 41 -24.45 -4.80 -21.93
C LYS A 41 -23.22 -5.70 -21.99
N LYS A 42 -22.01 -5.14 -21.93
CA LYS A 42 -20.77 -5.92 -21.92
C LYS A 42 -20.69 -6.89 -20.74
N VAL A 43 -21.06 -6.45 -19.53
CA VAL A 43 -21.10 -7.32 -18.34
C VAL A 43 -22.21 -8.36 -18.47
N LYS A 44 -23.38 -7.98 -18.99
CA LYS A 44 -24.52 -8.88 -19.23
C LYS A 44 -24.15 -10.00 -20.20
N ASP A 45 -23.60 -9.65 -21.36
CA ASP A 45 -23.20 -10.62 -22.38
C ASP A 45 -22.14 -11.60 -21.82
N PHE A 46 -21.23 -11.13 -20.94
CA PHE A 46 -20.25 -11.98 -20.25
C PHE A 46 -20.90 -12.95 -19.25
N VAL A 47 -21.89 -12.48 -18.48
CA VAL A 47 -22.64 -13.30 -17.51
C VAL A 47 -23.50 -14.34 -18.23
N GLU A 48 -24.22 -13.94 -19.28
CA GLU A 48 -25.11 -14.81 -20.07
C GLU A 48 -24.34 -15.88 -20.86
N ALA A 49 -23.07 -15.64 -21.21
CA ALA A 49 -22.21 -16.64 -21.82
C ALA A 49 -21.89 -17.84 -20.89
N GLY A 50 -22.20 -17.75 -19.59
CA GLY A 50 -22.02 -18.82 -18.60
C GLY A 50 -20.56 -19.10 -18.20
N GLN A 51 -19.61 -18.34 -18.76
CA GLN A 51 -18.17 -18.46 -18.49
C GLN A 51 -17.69 -17.30 -17.60
N LEU A 52 -18.18 -17.26 -16.37
CA LEU A 52 -17.99 -16.14 -15.43
C LEU A 52 -16.54 -15.88 -15.01
N GLY A 53 -15.59 -16.76 -15.34
CA GLY A 53 -14.17 -16.57 -15.05
C GLY A 53 -13.93 -16.20 -13.58
N ILE A 54 -13.31 -15.03 -13.35
CA ILE A 54 -13.03 -14.49 -12.01
C ILE A 54 -14.28 -14.14 -11.19
N PHE A 55 -15.46 -14.05 -11.81
CA PHE A 55 -16.74 -13.81 -11.12
C PHE A 55 -17.48 -15.10 -10.77
N ALA A 56 -16.97 -16.27 -11.15
CA ALA A 56 -17.58 -17.54 -10.80
C ALA A 56 -17.44 -17.82 -9.30
N LYS A 57 -18.52 -18.33 -8.67
CA LYS A 57 -18.56 -18.73 -7.24
C LYS A 57 -18.18 -17.61 -6.24
N ALA A 58 -18.24 -16.36 -6.66
CA ALA A 58 -18.18 -15.22 -5.75
C ALA A 58 -19.51 -15.03 -5.00
N TYR A 59 -19.56 -14.07 -4.09
CA TYR A 59 -20.63 -13.94 -3.09
C TYR A 59 -21.79 -13.03 -3.53
N TRP A 60 -22.09 -12.96 -4.83
CA TRP A 60 -23.13 -12.08 -5.38
C TRP A 60 -24.49 -12.29 -4.70
N GLY A 61 -25.19 -11.21 -4.35
CA GLY A 61 -26.43 -11.22 -3.59
C GLY A 61 -26.25 -11.39 -2.07
N HIS A 62 -25.02 -11.51 -1.56
CA HIS A 62 -24.78 -11.61 -0.12
C HIS A 62 -25.29 -10.34 0.61
N PRO A 63 -25.97 -10.46 1.77
CA PRO A 63 -26.58 -9.32 2.46
C PRO A 63 -25.60 -8.23 2.93
N ALA A 64 -24.30 -8.54 2.94
CA ALA A 64 -23.26 -7.56 3.22
C ALA A 64 -23.05 -6.56 2.06
N TYR A 65 -23.52 -6.81 0.84
CA TYR A 65 -23.53 -5.81 -0.23
C TYR A 65 -24.66 -4.80 -0.01
N LYS A 66 -24.34 -3.51 -0.03
CA LYS A 66 -25.27 -2.40 0.30
C LYS A 66 -25.44 -1.38 -0.83
N LEU A 67 -24.61 -1.44 -1.86
CA LEU A 67 -24.69 -0.50 -2.99
C LEU A 67 -25.95 -0.75 -3.82
N PRO A 68 -26.66 0.31 -4.28
CA PRO A 68 -27.71 0.17 -5.27
C PRO A 68 -27.13 -0.27 -6.62
N PRO A 69 -27.95 -0.84 -7.52
CA PRO A 69 -27.53 -1.25 -8.85
C PRO A 69 -26.72 -0.18 -9.61
N GLU A 70 -27.15 1.08 -9.55
CA GLU A 70 -26.51 2.22 -10.23
C GLU A 70 -25.07 2.44 -9.73
N ALA A 71 -24.85 2.40 -8.41
CA ALA A 71 -23.51 2.53 -7.84
C ALA A 71 -22.64 1.32 -8.18
N ASN A 72 -23.23 0.12 -8.23
CA ASN A 72 -22.51 -1.07 -8.68
C ASN A 72 -22.08 -0.95 -10.15
N LEU A 73 -22.95 -0.50 -11.05
CA LEU A 73 -22.62 -0.33 -12.47
C LEU A 73 -21.56 0.75 -12.68
N MET A 74 -21.65 1.86 -11.94
CA MET A 74 -20.60 2.90 -11.95
C MET A 74 -19.25 2.32 -11.54
N ALA A 75 -19.18 1.63 -10.39
CA ALA A 75 -17.93 1.07 -9.88
C ALA A 75 -17.36 -0.05 -10.76
N VAL A 76 -18.19 -0.90 -11.37
CA VAL A 76 -17.75 -1.91 -12.36
C VAL A 76 -17.20 -1.24 -13.61
N SER A 77 -17.82 -0.16 -14.09
CA SER A 77 -17.32 0.59 -15.24
C SER A 77 -15.94 1.20 -14.93
N HIS A 78 -15.80 1.86 -13.78
CA HIS A 78 -14.54 2.43 -13.32
C HIS A 78 -13.46 1.36 -13.05
N TYR A 79 -13.84 0.16 -12.58
CA TYR A 79 -12.92 -0.97 -12.45
C TYR A 79 -12.32 -1.36 -13.82
N LEU A 80 -13.13 -1.43 -14.87
CA LEU A 80 -12.64 -1.74 -16.22
C LEU A 80 -11.77 -0.61 -16.79
N GLU A 81 -12.11 0.65 -16.52
CA GLU A 81 -11.29 1.80 -16.88
C GLU A 81 -9.95 1.80 -16.16
N ALA A 82 -9.93 1.49 -14.86
CA ALA A 82 -8.72 1.39 -14.06
C ALA A 82 -7.75 0.33 -14.62
N LEU A 83 -8.27 -0.82 -15.10
CA LEU A 83 -7.46 -1.86 -15.73
C LEU A 83 -6.76 -1.38 -17.02
N ALA A 84 -7.40 -0.51 -17.80
CA ALA A 84 -6.78 0.08 -18.98
C ALA A 84 -5.80 1.21 -18.61
N TRP A 85 -6.21 2.07 -17.69
CA TRP A 85 -5.43 3.22 -17.21
C TRP A 85 -4.10 2.79 -16.56
N GLN A 86 -4.11 1.79 -15.68
CA GLN A 86 -2.91 1.34 -14.95
C GLN A 86 -1.77 0.90 -15.89
N ARG A 87 -2.12 0.27 -17.03
CA ARG A 87 -1.16 -0.14 -18.07
C ARG A 87 -0.51 1.08 -18.73
N ASP A 88 -1.27 2.14 -18.93
CA ASP A 88 -0.77 3.31 -19.63
C ASP A 88 0.14 4.16 -18.75
N VAL A 89 -0.20 4.29 -17.46
CA VAL A 89 0.60 5.07 -16.51
C VAL A 89 1.87 4.33 -16.04
N SER A 90 1.89 2.99 -16.10
CA SER A 90 3.09 2.19 -15.78
C SER A 90 4.28 2.47 -16.73
N LYS A 91 4.03 3.08 -17.89
CA LYS A 91 5.06 3.56 -18.82
C LYS A 91 6.02 4.57 -18.19
N LEU A 92 5.63 5.24 -17.10
CA LEU A 92 6.52 6.11 -16.33
C LEU A 92 7.76 5.33 -15.87
N HIS A 93 7.58 4.13 -15.31
CA HIS A 93 8.69 3.25 -14.93
C HIS A 93 9.48 2.76 -16.15
N THR A 94 8.83 2.52 -17.28
CA THR A 94 9.53 2.11 -18.51
C THR A 94 10.48 3.20 -19.01
N ILE A 95 10.10 4.48 -18.88
CA ILE A 95 10.94 5.60 -19.34
C ILE A 95 12.22 5.72 -18.52
N PHE A 96 12.13 5.65 -17.18
CA PHE A 96 13.29 5.82 -16.30
C PHE A 96 14.03 4.51 -15.98
N GLY A 97 13.31 3.39 -15.92
CA GLY A 97 13.83 2.10 -15.47
C GLY A 97 13.80 1.00 -16.54
N GLY A 98 13.48 1.33 -17.79
CA GLY A 98 13.53 0.42 -18.94
C GLY A 98 12.34 -0.54 -19.07
N LYS A 99 11.65 -0.91 -17.97
CA LYS A 99 10.47 -1.80 -18.00
C LYS A 99 9.58 -1.67 -16.77
N ASN A 100 8.36 -2.20 -16.90
CA ASN A 100 7.45 -2.48 -15.79
C ASN A 100 6.68 -3.77 -16.11
N PRO A 101 6.59 -4.76 -15.20
CA PRO A 101 7.17 -4.81 -13.84
C PRO A 101 8.72 -4.90 -13.79
N HIS A 102 9.28 -4.72 -12.59
CA HIS A 102 10.72 -4.80 -12.28
C HIS A 102 11.64 -3.84 -13.06
N PRO A 103 11.47 -2.51 -12.91
CA PRO A 103 12.42 -1.54 -13.46
C PRO A 103 13.85 -1.77 -12.93
N ASN A 104 14.84 -1.27 -13.67
CA ASN A 104 16.24 -1.32 -13.28
C ASN A 104 16.61 -0.16 -12.33
N PHE A 105 17.49 -0.44 -11.38
CA PHE A 105 18.09 0.52 -10.44
C PHE A 105 19.62 0.42 -10.46
N LEU A 106 20.30 1.40 -9.88
CA LEU A 106 21.76 1.48 -9.81
C LEU A 106 22.20 2.00 -8.44
N VAL A 107 23.15 1.33 -7.77
CA VAL A 107 23.76 1.90 -6.55
C VAL A 107 24.50 3.18 -6.92
N GLY A 108 24.22 4.29 -6.22
CA GLY A 108 24.83 5.59 -6.51
C GLY A 108 24.00 6.51 -7.41
N GLY A 109 22.81 6.11 -7.86
CA GLY A 109 21.92 6.98 -8.62
C GLY A 109 20.87 6.22 -9.43
N VAL A 110 20.69 6.60 -10.69
CA VAL A 110 19.77 5.96 -11.64
C VAL A 110 20.48 5.66 -12.96
N PRO A 111 20.12 4.57 -13.67
CA PRO A 111 20.79 4.18 -14.92
C PRO A 111 20.38 5.04 -16.13
N CYS A 112 19.31 5.82 -16.03
CA CYS A 112 18.79 6.65 -17.13
C CYS A 112 19.50 8.01 -17.20
N ALA A 113 20.59 8.07 -17.96
CA ALA A 113 21.31 9.32 -18.21
C ALA A 113 20.40 10.40 -18.84
N ILE A 114 20.67 11.66 -18.52
CA ILE A 114 19.96 12.83 -19.07
C ILE A 114 20.87 13.54 -20.06
N ASP A 115 20.39 13.69 -21.29
CA ASP A 115 21.02 14.48 -22.36
C ASP A 115 19.92 14.94 -23.32
N LEU A 116 19.74 16.26 -23.44
CA LEU A 116 18.67 16.86 -24.22
C LEU A 116 18.91 16.79 -25.73
N ASP A 117 20.16 16.60 -26.16
CA ASP A 117 20.56 16.55 -27.57
C ASP A 117 20.74 15.11 -28.08
N SER A 118 20.62 14.12 -27.19
CA SER A 118 20.75 12.69 -27.51
C SER A 118 19.43 12.03 -27.89
N ASP A 119 19.50 11.07 -28.82
CA ASP A 119 18.39 10.18 -29.21
C ASP A 119 18.23 8.97 -28.27
N SER A 120 19.21 8.71 -27.41
CA SER A 120 19.33 7.52 -26.56
C SER A 120 19.27 7.79 -25.05
N ALA A 121 19.14 9.06 -24.65
CA ALA A 121 19.04 9.48 -23.25
C ALA A 121 17.63 9.99 -22.88
N ILE A 122 17.43 10.34 -21.61
CA ILE A 122 16.28 11.14 -21.18
C ILE A 122 16.41 12.55 -21.79
N ASN A 123 15.62 12.78 -22.84
CA ASN A 123 15.54 14.05 -23.56
C ASN A 123 14.16 14.70 -23.41
N MET A 124 13.96 15.85 -24.06
CA MET A 124 12.72 16.62 -23.95
C MET A 124 11.46 15.85 -24.38
N ALA A 125 11.57 14.98 -25.39
CA ALA A 125 10.44 14.17 -25.85
C ALA A 125 10.01 13.14 -24.78
N ARG A 126 10.98 12.52 -24.09
CA ARG A 126 10.72 11.61 -22.96
C ARG A 126 10.10 12.36 -21.79
N LEU A 127 10.65 13.52 -21.42
CA LEU A 127 10.13 14.36 -20.34
C LEU A 127 8.68 14.82 -20.61
N SER A 128 8.38 15.26 -21.83
CA SER A 128 7.00 15.60 -22.23
C SER A 128 6.02 14.43 -22.08
N THR A 129 6.47 13.21 -22.42
CA THR A 129 5.68 11.99 -22.22
C THR A 129 5.44 11.73 -20.73
N VAL A 130 6.46 11.90 -19.88
CA VAL A 130 6.34 11.75 -18.42
C VAL A 130 5.31 12.74 -17.87
N ASN A 131 5.38 14.01 -18.25
CA ASN A 131 4.42 15.03 -17.82
C ASN A 131 2.97 14.63 -18.19
N GLY A 132 2.76 14.18 -19.42
CA GLY A 132 1.44 13.70 -19.86
C GLY A 132 0.94 12.47 -19.10
N ILE A 133 1.84 11.59 -18.63
CA ILE A 133 1.48 10.47 -17.76
C ILE A 133 1.07 10.97 -16.36
N ILE A 134 1.83 11.91 -15.79
CA ILE A 134 1.53 12.51 -14.48
C ILE A 134 0.16 13.20 -14.50
N THR A 135 -0.15 13.96 -15.56
CA THR A 135 -1.49 14.56 -15.75
C THR A 135 -2.59 13.48 -15.73
N LYS A 136 -2.43 12.39 -16.49
CA LYS A 136 -3.39 11.27 -16.49
C LYS A 136 -3.53 10.58 -15.14
N MET A 137 -2.44 10.49 -14.38
CA MET A 137 -2.48 9.93 -13.02
C MET A 137 -3.34 10.80 -12.13
N ARG A 138 -3.07 12.11 -12.09
CA ARG A 138 -3.81 13.09 -11.28
C ARG A 138 -5.29 13.16 -11.65
N GLU A 139 -5.60 13.25 -12.94
CA GLU A 139 -7.00 13.28 -13.41
C GLU A 139 -7.78 12.04 -12.98
N PHE A 140 -7.21 10.84 -13.09
CA PHE A 140 -7.91 9.62 -12.70
C PHE A 140 -8.09 9.51 -11.19
N VAL A 141 -7.09 9.90 -10.41
CA VAL A 141 -7.19 9.91 -8.94
C VAL A 141 -8.27 10.90 -8.49
N ASP A 142 -8.26 12.12 -9.03
CA ASP A 142 -9.16 13.20 -8.64
C ASP A 142 -10.61 12.96 -9.09
N GLN A 143 -10.79 12.38 -10.27
CA GLN A 143 -12.11 12.27 -10.91
C GLN A 143 -12.72 10.88 -10.80
N VAL A 144 -11.95 9.84 -10.46
CA VAL A 144 -12.47 8.47 -10.36
C VAL A 144 -12.19 7.89 -8.98
N TYR A 145 -10.92 7.77 -8.59
CA TYR A 145 -10.58 6.97 -7.40
C TYR A 145 -11.06 7.61 -6.08
N VAL A 146 -10.82 8.91 -5.88
CA VAL A 146 -11.29 9.65 -4.69
C VAL A 146 -12.83 9.69 -4.62
N PRO A 147 -13.56 10.13 -5.67
CA PRO A 147 -15.02 10.15 -5.66
C PRO A 147 -15.65 8.79 -5.42
N ASP A 148 -15.17 7.72 -6.08
CA ASP A 148 -15.69 6.37 -5.89
C ASP A 148 -15.50 5.88 -4.45
N THR A 149 -14.35 6.18 -3.85
CA THR A 149 -14.07 5.80 -2.46
C THR A 149 -15.09 6.44 -1.52
N LEU A 150 -15.37 7.74 -1.68
CA LEU A 150 -16.35 8.44 -0.86
C LEU A 150 -17.78 7.96 -1.11
N ALA A 151 -18.15 7.76 -2.38
CA ALA A 151 -19.47 7.26 -2.76
C ALA A 151 -19.72 5.87 -2.16
N ILE A 152 -18.77 4.94 -2.32
CA ILE A 152 -18.87 3.58 -1.76
C ILE A 152 -18.90 3.64 -0.23
N ALA A 153 -17.98 4.38 0.40
CA ALA A 153 -17.90 4.51 1.86
C ALA A 153 -19.22 5.00 2.48
N SER A 154 -19.97 5.83 1.77
CA SER A 154 -21.26 6.36 2.26
C SER A 154 -22.30 5.27 2.56
N PHE A 155 -22.21 4.10 1.91
CA PHE A 155 -23.10 2.94 2.12
C PHE A 155 -22.57 1.93 3.15
N TYR A 156 -21.33 2.10 3.62
CA TYR A 156 -20.62 1.15 4.49
C TYR A 156 -20.06 1.80 5.75
N LYS A 157 -20.71 2.85 6.27
CA LYS A 157 -20.20 3.62 7.42
C LYS A 157 -20.01 2.78 8.69
N ASP A 158 -20.75 1.68 8.83
CA ASP A 158 -20.58 0.68 9.90
C ASP A 158 -19.19 -0.01 9.86
N TRP A 159 -18.56 -0.09 8.69
CA TRP A 159 -17.17 -0.54 8.55
C TRP A 159 -16.15 0.47 9.05
N GLY A 160 -16.60 1.69 9.38
CA GLY A 160 -15.83 2.70 10.11
C GLY A 160 -15.63 2.39 11.58
N ALA A 161 -16.28 1.36 12.14
CA ALA A 161 -16.23 1.04 13.57
C ALA A 161 -15.56 -0.32 13.88
N GLN A 162 -14.95 -0.98 12.89
CA GLN A 162 -14.39 -2.34 13.04
C GLN A 162 -13.16 -2.57 12.16
N GLY A 163 -12.35 -3.57 12.52
CA GLY A 163 -11.22 -4.01 11.73
C GLY A 163 -9.91 -3.25 11.95
N GLU A 164 -9.68 -2.69 13.13
CA GLU A 164 -8.39 -2.21 13.63
C GLU A 164 -8.31 -2.63 15.10
N GLY A 165 -7.22 -3.30 15.50
CA GLY A 165 -7.13 -3.95 16.80
C GLY A 165 -5.80 -3.82 17.53
N THR A 166 -4.81 -3.11 16.98
CA THR A 166 -3.51 -2.88 17.66
C THR A 166 -3.44 -1.51 18.32
N GLY A 167 -4.05 -0.50 17.71
CA GLY A 167 -3.95 0.90 18.10
C GLY A 167 -2.57 1.52 17.88
N ASN A 168 -1.62 0.79 17.28
CA ASN A 168 -0.25 1.25 17.11
C ASN A 168 0.11 1.30 15.64
N PHE A 169 0.75 2.39 15.21
CA PHE A 169 1.05 2.67 13.81
C PHE A 169 2.50 3.08 13.66
N MET A 170 3.15 2.68 12.57
CA MET A 170 4.55 3.02 12.34
C MET A 170 4.80 3.40 10.88
N SER A 171 5.67 4.39 10.70
CA SER A 171 6.25 4.77 9.41
C SER A 171 7.76 5.00 9.55
N TYR A 172 8.53 4.53 8.57
CA TYR A 172 9.96 4.80 8.45
C TYR A 172 10.25 6.14 7.78
N GLY A 173 9.22 6.74 7.17
CA GLY A 173 9.30 7.97 6.39
C GLY A 173 10.00 7.80 5.04
N ASP A 174 9.65 8.68 4.09
CA ASP A 174 10.14 8.59 2.71
C ASP A 174 9.88 9.90 1.91
N PHE A 175 10.36 9.93 0.67
CA PHE A 175 10.31 11.04 -0.28
C PHE A 175 10.99 12.30 0.27
N PRO A 176 12.33 12.26 0.43
CA PRO A 176 13.11 13.40 0.92
C PRO A 176 13.15 14.56 -0.08
N GLU A 177 12.96 15.78 0.41
CA GLU A 177 13.21 17.01 -0.38
C GLU A 177 14.69 17.41 -0.37
N ASN A 178 15.37 17.29 0.78
CA ASN A 178 16.77 17.73 0.97
C ASN A 178 17.78 16.57 1.05
N GLY A 179 17.40 15.41 0.51
CA GLY A 179 18.19 14.18 0.55
C GLY A 179 17.88 13.28 1.76
N THR A 180 18.29 12.01 1.67
CA THR A 180 17.86 10.93 2.58
C THR A 180 18.34 11.07 4.03
N ASN A 181 19.36 11.90 4.28
CA ASN A 181 19.87 12.15 5.64
C ASN A 181 19.05 13.20 6.41
N ASP A 182 18.23 14.01 5.71
CA ASP A 182 17.37 15.01 6.33
C ASP A 182 15.96 14.44 6.50
N VAL A 183 15.76 13.70 7.59
CA VAL A 183 14.46 13.10 7.96
C VAL A 183 13.36 14.14 8.12
N SER A 184 13.70 15.39 8.47
CA SER A 184 12.72 16.48 8.61
C SER A 184 12.14 16.95 7.28
N SER A 185 12.81 16.62 6.16
CA SER A 185 12.40 16.98 4.80
C SER A 185 11.55 15.92 4.10
N PHE A 186 11.21 14.83 4.78
CA PHE A 186 10.43 13.75 4.18
C PHE A 186 8.97 14.17 4.01
N LEU A 187 8.38 13.89 2.84
CA LEU A 187 6.93 14.04 2.66
C LEU A 187 6.19 13.14 3.66
N PHE A 188 6.56 11.86 3.74
CA PHE A 188 6.01 10.97 4.76
C PHE A 188 6.87 11.04 6.03
N PRO A 189 6.33 11.50 7.16
CA PRO A 189 7.10 11.60 8.39
C PRO A 189 7.52 10.22 8.92
N ARG A 190 8.72 10.14 9.49
CA ARG A 190 9.15 8.98 10.28
C ARG A 190 8.60 9.08 11.70
N GLY A 191 8.05 7.99 12.20
CA GLY A 191 7.65 7.89 13.60
C GLY A 191 6.73 6.73 13.91
N ALA A 192 6.33 6.64 15.18
CA ALA A 192 5.35 5.69 15.67
C ALA A 192 4.27 6.39 16.51
N ILE A 193 3.01 5.99 16.33
CA ILE A 193 1.89 6.29 17.22
C ILE A 193 1.61 5.04 18.06
N LEU A 194 1.36 5.24 19.35
CA LEU A 194 0.91 4.18 20.26
C LEU A 194 -0.49 4.50 20.78
N ASN A 195 -1.29 3.44 21.02
CA ASN A 195 -2.59 3.53 21.66
C ASN A 195 -3.58 4.55 21.03
N ARG A 196 -3.48 4.75 19.71
CA ARG A 196 -4.23 5.74 18.93
C ARG A 196 -4.01 7.20 19.36
N ASP A 197 -2.97 7.49 20.14
CA ASP A 197 -2.64 8.85 20.58
C ASP A 197 -1.99 9.64 19.44
N LEU A 198 -2.79 10.49 18.78
CA LEU A 198 -2.32 11.38 17.71
C LEU A 198 -1.58 12.63 18.23
N SER A 199 -1.53 12.86 19.55
CA SER A 199 -0.81 14.00 20.12
C SER A 199 0.69 13.73 20.33
N THR A 200 1.09 12.46 20.30
CA THR A 200 2.47 12.03 20.53
C THR A 200 2.98 11.20 19.36
N ILE A 201 4.03 11.67 18.70
CA ILE A 201 4.79 10.89 17.72
C ILE A 201 6.10 10.45 18.37
N HIS A 202 6.32 9.15 18.48
CA HIS A 202 7.55 8.58 18.99
C HIS A 202 8.58 8.44 17.87
N GLU A 203 9.84 8.74 18.19
CA GLU A 203 10.96 8.56 17.26
C GLU A 203 11.22 7.08 16.99
N VAL A 204 11.62 6.77 15.75
CA VAL A 204 12.01 5.42 15.29
C VAL A 204 13.45 5.48 14.81
N ASP A 205 14.30 4.64 15.40
CA ASP A 205 15.70 4.43 15.00
C ASP A 205 15.91 3.00 14.49
N LEU A 206 16.14 2.89 13.18
CA LEU A 206 16.37 1.62 12.51
C LEU A 206 17.75 1.00 12.79
N ASN A 207 18.66 1.71 13.48
CA ASN A 207 19.95 1.18 13.90
C ASN A 207 19.99 0.78 15.38
N ALA A 208 18.98 1.17 16.16
CA ALA A 208 18.90 0.83 17.57
C ALA A 208 18.52 -0.65 17.74
N MET A 209 19.45 -1.43 18.30
CA MET A 209 19.35 -2.89 18.44
C MET A 209 18.18 -3.35 19.32
N ASP A 210 17.59 -2.46 20.10
CA ASP A 210 16.46 -2.71 20.99
C ASP A 210 15.09 -2.24 20.44
N GLU A 211 15.05 -1.65 19.23
CA GLU A 211 13.80 -1.17 18.62
C GLU A 211 13.12 -2.23 17.73
N VAL A 212 13.56 -2.36 16.48
CA VAL A 212 12.97 -3.29 15.51
C VAL A 212 13.55 -4.68 15.73
N LYS A 213 12.70 -5.62 16.15
CA LYS A 213 13.08 -7.02 16.35
C LYS A 213 12.11 -7.97 15.69
N GLU A 214 12.61 -9.01 15.04
CA GLU A 214 11.82 -10.11 14.51
C GLU A 214 11.86 -11.32 15.44
N TYR A 215 10.69 -11.83 15.80
CA TYR A 215 10.52 -13.05 16.60
C TYR A 215 10.08 -14.22 15.71
N VAL A 216 10.34 -15.45 16.15
CA VAL A 216 9.98 -16.68 15.42
C VAL A 216 9.27 -17.72 16.30
N ALA A 217 8.80 -17.32 17.49
CA ALA A 217 8.06 -18.17 18.44
C ALA A 217 6.94 -18.97 17.77
N HIS A 218 6.18 -18.36 16.86
CA HIS A 218 5.09 -19.00 16.13
C HIS A 218 5.34 -19.06 14.60
N SER A 219 6.61 -19.08 14.18
CA SER A 219 7.02 -19.10 12.77
C SER A 219 7.86 -20.34 12.45
N TRP A 220 7.87 -20.78 11.19
CA TRP A 220 8.62 -21.96 10.71
C TRP A 220 10.12 -21.66 10.48
N TYR A 221 10.79 -21.18 11.52
CA TYR A 221 12.22 -20.86 11.52
C TYR A 221 12.90 -21.32 12.81
N ASN A 222 14.22 -21.46 12.79
CA ASN A 222 15.03 -21.60 13.99
C ASN A 222 15.93 -20.38 14.17
N TYR A 223 16.10 -19.97 15.42
CA TYR A 223 17.18 -19.09 15.87
C TYR A 223 18.11 -19.88 16.76
N LYS A 224 19.42 -19.63 16.67
CA LYS A 224 20.46 -20.33 17.45
C LYS A 224 20.25 -20.20 18.96
N ASP A 225 19.82 -19.03 19.41
CA ASP A 225 19.61 -18.72 20.82
C ASP A 225 18.19 -19.06 21.32
N GLY A 226 17.37 -19.68 20.46
CA GLY A 226 16.00 -20.12 20.76
C GLY A 226 14.92 -19.22 20.16
N LYS A 227 13.72 -19.80 19.96
CA LYS A 227 12.59 -19.14 19.28
C LYS A 227 11.95 -17.98 20.06
N ASP A 228 12.19 -17.90 21.36
CA ASP A 228 11.60 -16.89 22.25
C ASP A 228 12.39 -15.57 22.29
N VAL A 229 13.50 -15.48 21.54
CA VAL A 229 14.35 -14.29 21.46
C VAL A 229 14.03 -13.50 20.19
N GLY A 230 13.84 -12.19 20.33
CA GLY A 230 13.74 -11.27 19.19
C GLY A 230 15.11 -10.80 18.73
N LEU A 231 15.39 -10.92 17.44
CA LEU A 231 16.64 -10.46 16.83
C LEU A 231 16.45 -9.17 16.04
N HIS A 232 17.37 -8.22 16.21
CA HIS A 232 17.44 -7.06 15.32
C HIS A 232 17.94 -7.50 13.93
N PRO A 233 17.45 -6.95 12.81
CA PRO A 233 17.78 -7.45 11.47
C PRO A 233 19.28 -7.47 11.11
N TYR A 234 20.13 -6.62 11.68
CA TYR A 234 21.60 -6.75 11.50
C TYR A 234 22.13 -8.11 11.95
N GLU A 235 21.54 -8.69 12.99
CA GLU A 235 21.87 -10.00 13.56
C GLU A 235 20.80 -11.06 13.21
N GLY A 236 19.85 -10.71 12.34
CA GLY A 236 18.72 -11.58 12.01
C GLY A 236 19.17 -12.87 11.34
N GLU A 237 18.48 -13.96 11.66
CA GLU A 237 18.73 -15.29 11.12
C GLU A 237 17.53 -15.75 10.27
N THR A 238 17.79 -16.54 9.23
CA THR A 238 16.75 -17.12 8.37
C THR A 238 17.07 -18.59 8.10
N GLU A 239 16.93 -19.42 9.13
CA GLU A 239 17.05 -20.88 9.03
C GLU A 239 15.65 -21.51 8.99
N PHE A 240 15.24 -22.06 7.85
CA PHE A 240 13.92 -22.67 7.69
C PHE A 240 13.76 -23.92 8.57
N ASN A 241 12.66 -23.99 9.31
CA ASN A 241 12.31 -25.16 10.11
C ASN A 241 10.79 -25.38 10.11
N TYR A 242 10.32 -26.18 9.16
CA TYR A 242 8.91 -26.53 9.08
C TYR A 242 8.57 -27.64 10.09
N ASP A 243 7.79 -27.31 11.12
CA ASP A 243 7.26 -28.21 12.14
C ASP A 243 5.71 -28.25 12.15
N GLY A 244 5.10 -27.73 11.07
CA GLY A 244 3.65 -27.71 10.86
C GLY A 244 3.06 -29.08 10.47
N PRO A 245 1.72 -29.14 10.30
CA PRO A 245 1.03 -30.39 9.98
C PRO A 245 1.38 -30.92 8.58
N THR A 246 1.51 -32.25 8.45
CA THR A 246 1.78 -32.89 7.15
C THR A 246 0.58 -32.72 6.20
N PRO A 247 0.75 -32.22 4.96
CA PRO A 247 -0.33 -32.14 3.99
C PRO A 247 -0.87 -33.52 3.55
N PRO A 248 -2.18 -33.66 3.26
CA PRO A 248 -3.23 -32.64 3.42
C PRO A 248 -3.65 -32.50 4.89
N TYR A 249 -3.92 -31.28 5.32
CA TYR A 249 -4.44 -30.97 6.65
C TYR A 249 -5.66 -30.04 6.55
N GLU A 250 -6.50 -30.03 7.57
CA GLU A 250 -7.69 -29.17 7.64
C GLU A 250 -7.49 -27.92 8.49
N GLN A 251 -6.58 -27.99 9.48
CA GLN A 251 -6.34 -26.93 10.46
C GLN A 251 -4.84 -26.83 10.76
N LEU A 252 -4.40 -25.63 11.13
CA LEU A 252 -3.08 -25.40 11.74
C LEU A 252 -3.16 -25.56 13.26
N ASP A 253 -2.06 -25.94 13.90
CA ASP A 253 -1.92 -25.94 15.35
C ASP A 253 -1.37 -24.57 15.81
N VAL A 254 -2.28 -23.67 16.18
CA VAL A 254 -1.97 -22.26 16.46
C VAL A 254 -1.23 -22.02 17.78
N GLU A 255 -1.09 -23.07 18.62
CA GLU A 255 -0.28 -23.05 19.84
C GLU A 255 1.21 -23.36 19.56
N LYS A 256 1.55 -23.65 18.30
CA LYS A 256 2.93 -23.89 17.81
C LYS A 256 3.27 -22.91 16.69
N SER A 257 4.32 -23.18 15.94
CA SER A 257 4.59 -22.45 14.71
C SER A 257 3.53 -22.71 13.63
N TYR A 258 2.99 -21.63 13.07
CA TYR A 258 1.86 -21.69 12.11
C TYR A 258 2.01 -20.78 10.88
N SER A 259 3.18 -20.15 10.67
CA SER A 259 3.39 -19.25 9.52
C SER A 259 4.84 -19.26 9.01
N TRP A 260 4.99 -18.97 7.71
CA TRP A 260 6.30 -18.65 7.09
C TRP A 260 6.70 -17.18 7.28
N LEU A 261 5.82 -16.34 7.84
CA LEU A 261 6.18 -14.98 8.20
C LEU A 261 6.80 -14.96 9.59
N LYS A 262 7.89 -14.19 9.76
CA LYS A 262 8.40 -13.80 11.07
C LYS A 262 7.45 -12.79 11.74
N SER A 263 7.67 -12.51 13.02
CA SER A 263 6.83 -11.63 13.84
C SER A 263 7.59 -10.38 14.26
N PRO A 264 7.68 -9.33 13.43
CA PRO A 264 8.36 -8.11 13.80
C PRO A 264 7.58 -7.32 14.86
N ARG A 265 8.31 -6.70 15.79
CA ARG A 265 7.79 -5.82 16.84
C ARG A 265 8.71 -4.60 16.95
N TRP A 266 8.14 -3.45 17.27
CA TRP A 266 8.90 -2.23 17.59
C TRP A 266 8.82 -1.99 19.09
N LYS A 267 9.96 -2.05 19.79
CA LYS A 267 10.03 -1.97 21.27
C LYS A 267 9.07 -2.94 21.97
N GLY A 268 8.83 -4.11 21.35
CA GLY A 268 7.90 -5.13 21.85
C GLY A 268 6.42 -4.91 21.52
N HIS A 269 6.06 -3.82 20.83
CA HIS A 269 4.70 -3.55 20.36
C HIS A 269 4.46 -4.13 18.97
N ALA A 270 3.27 -4.72 18.76
CA ALA A 270 2.77 -5.03 17.42
C ALA A 270 2.34 -3.71 16.74
N MET A 271 2.91 -3.44 15.57
CA MET A 271 2.69 -2.20 14.82
C MET A 271 1.95 -2.48 13.52
N GLU A 272 0.92 -1.69 13.24
CA GLU A 272 0.34 -1.59 11.92
C GLU A 272 1.16 -0.63 11.05
N VAL A 273 1.43 -1.03 9.81
CA VAL A 273 2.11 -0.20 8.80
C VAL A 273 1.24 -0.08 7.54
N GLY A 274 1.51 0.94 6.73
CA GLY A 274 0.81 1.15 5.46
C GLY A 274 0.08 2.48 5.38
N PRO A 275 -0.88 2.61 4.45
CA PRO A 275 -1.50 3.90 4.18
C PRO A 275 -2.16 4.56 5.39
N LEU A 276 -2.82 3.78 6.25
CA LEU A 276 -3.43 4.33 7.46
C LEU A 276 -2.37 4.90 8.40
N ALA A 277 -1.28 4.18 8.63
CA ALA A 277 -0.17 4.67 9.46
C ALA A 277 0.40 6.00 8.93
N ARG A 278 0.65 6.11 7.62
CA ARG A 278 1.17 7.33 6.99
C ARG A 278 0.18 8.49 7.02
N VAL A 279 -1.10 8.24 6.75
CA VAL A 279 -2.13 9.30 6.82
C VAL A 279 -2.28 9.80 8.26
N LEU A 280 -2.21 8.92 9.26
CA LEU A 280 -2.23 9.31 10.66
C LEU A 280 -0.98 10.10 11.05
N MET A 281 0.21 9.71 10.57
CA MET A 281 1.46 10.48 10.75
C MET A 281 1.33 11.89 10.19
N LEU A 282 0.93 12.01 8.91
CA LEU A 282 0.71 13.30 8.25
C LEU A 282 -0.34 14.16 8.96
N TYR A 283 -1.42 13.54 9.42
CA TYR A 283 -2.48 14.25 10.15
C TYR A 283 -1.98 14.78 11.49
N ALA A 284 -1.28 13.94 12.27
CA ALA A 284 -0.71 14.29 13.57
C ALA A 284 0.42 15.32 13.48
N SER A 285 1.23 15.28 12.42
CA SER A 285 2.32 16.23 12.18
C SER A 285 1.87 17.56 11.59
N GLY A 286 0.56 17.75 11.33
CA GLY A 286 0.03 19.01 10.82
C GLY A 286 0.18 19.23 9.32
N HIS A 287 0.32 18.17 8.51
CA HIS A 287 0.38 18.33 7.05
C HIS A 287 -0.96 18.83 6.50
N GLU A 288 -1.00 20.09 6.05
CA GLU A 288 -2.22 20.82 5.71
C GLU A 288 -3.11 20.08 4.71
N GLN A 289 -2.55 19.64 3.58
CA GLN A 289 -3.30 18.93 2.54
C GLN A 289 -3.95 17.65 3.08
N THR A 290 -3.24 16.89 3.91
CA THR A 290 -3.79 15.65 4.48
C THR A 290 -4.87 15.94 5.51
N GLN A 291 -4.69 16.96 6.36
CA GLN A 291 -5.73 17.37 7.30
C GLN A 291 -6.99 17.82 6.57
N GLU A 292 -6.87 18.59 5.49
CA GLU A 292 -8.01 18.99 4.65
C GLU A 292 -8.73 17.78 4.06
N LEU A 293 -8.00 16.86 3.43
CA LEU A 293 -8.55 15.64 2.81
C LEU A 293 -9.26 14.74 3.83
N VAL A 294 -8.63 14.52 4.99
CA VAL A 294 -9.21 13.72 6.08
C VAL A 294 -10.45 14.40 6.65
N ASN A 295 -10.36 15.69 6.99
CA ASN A 295 -11.49 16.42 7.57
C ASN A 295 -12.66 16.53 6.58
N TYR A 296 -12.39 16.74 5.29
CA TYR A 296 -13.40 16.71 4.23
C TYR A 296 -14.07 15.33 4.14
N THR A 297 -13.29 14.25 4.16
CA THR A 297 -13.80 12.87 4.12
C THR A 297 -14.70 12.57 5.31
N LEU A 298 -14.23 12.85 6.53
CA LEU A 298 -14.98 12.63 7.78
C LEU A 298 -16.28 13.43 7.80
N LYS A 299 -16.22 14.71 7.39
CA LYS A 299 -17.40 15.58 7.30
C LYS A 299 -18.41 15.09 6.26
N THR A 300 -17.94 14.70 5.09
CA THR A 300 -18.78 14.20 4.00
C THR A 300 -19.49 12.90 4.39
N LEU A 301 -18.78 12.00 5.08
CA LEU A 301 -19.35 10.76 5.59
C LEU A 301 -20.12 10.94 6.89
N ASN A 302 -20.02 12.10 7.55
CA ASN A 302 -20.60 12.39 8.86
C ASN A 302 -20.20 11.32 9.91
N VAL A 303 -18.90 11.09 10.04
CA VAL A 303 -18.30 10.13 10.99
C VAL A 303 -17.20 10.81 11.83
N PRO A 304 -16.95 10.36 13.07
CA PRO A 304 -15.91 10.95 13.93
C PRO A 304 -14.50 10.56 13.45
N VAL A 305 -13.48 11.25 13.97
CA VAL A 305 -12.06 10.93 13.68
C VAL A 305 -11.70 9.49 14.02
N ASP A 306 -12.34 8.91 15.04
CA ASP A 306 -12.14 7.52 15.44
C ASP A 306 -12.48 6.52 14.31
N ALA A 307 -13.28 6.93 13.32
CA ALA A 307 -13.58 6.10 12.16
C ALA A 307 -12.37 5.81 11.26
N LEU A 308 -11.26 6.56 11.42
CA LEU A 308 -9.99 6.27 10.75
C LEU A 308 -9.41 4.92 11.21
N PHE A 309 -9.60 4.55 12.48
CA PHE A 309 -9.09 3.31 13.06
C PHE A 309 -10.00 2.13 12.71
N SER A 310 -10.08 1.79 11.42
CA SER A 310 -11.01 0.77 10.92
C SER A 310 -10.62 0.23 9.53
N THR A 311 -11.31 -0.83 9.09
CA THR A 311 -11.24 -1.35 7.72
C THR A 311 -11.58 -0.28 6.67
N LEU A 312 -12.62 0.52 6.94
CA LEU A 312 -13.02 1.59 6.04
C LEU A 312 -12.00 2.74 6.05
N GLY A 313 -11.49 3.11 7.23
CA GLY A 313 -10.46 4.12 7.39
C GLY A 313 -9.17 3.75 6.68
N ARG A 314 -8.73 2.48 6.76
CA ARG A 314 -7.58 1.94 6.02
C ARG A 314 -7.77 2.04 4.51
N THR A 315 -8.97 1.76 4.03
CA THR A 315 -9.34 1.86 2.61
C THR A 315 -9.34 3.33 2.14
N ALA A 316 -9.94 4.24 2.93
CA ALA A 316 -9.94 5.66 2.65
C ALA A 316 -8.52 6.24 2.65
N ALA A 317 -7.70 5.88 3.64
CA ALA A 317 -6.32 6.35 3.76
C ALA A 317 -5.49 6.03 2.51
N ARG A 318 -5.62 4.82 1.93
CA ARG A 318 -4.97 4.46 0.66
C ARG A 318 -5.33 5.41 -0.48
N THR A 319 -6.60 5.79 -0.59
CA THR A 319 -7.06 6.72 -1.62
C THR A 319 -6.56 8.14 -1.35
N LEU A 320 -6.61 8.60 -0.10
CA LEU A 320 -6.19 9.95 0.29
C LEU A 320 -4.67 10.14 0.13
N GLU A 321 -3.85 9.16 0.53
CA GLU A 321 -2.40 9.26 0.27
C GLU A 321 -2.08 9.24 -1.23
N THR A 322 -2.87 8.50 -2.03
CA THR A 322 -2.68 8.46 -3.49
C THR A 322 -2.88 9.85 -4.08
N LYS A 323 -3.83 10.64 -3.56
CA LYS A 323 -4.02 12.04 -3.94
C LYS A 323 -2.79 12.90 -3.60
N VAL A 324 -2.29 12.80 -2.37
CA VAL A 324 -1.09 13.55 -1.92
C VAL A 324 0.13 13.22 -2.81
N VAL A 325 0.37 11.94 -3.07
CA VAL A 325 1.49 11.49 -3.93
C VAL A 325 1.29 11.92 -5.38
N ALA A 326 0.07 11.82 -5.92
CA ALA A 326 -0.22 12.22 -7.30
C ALA A 326 0.04 13.72 -7.54
N ASP A 327 -0.29 14.58 -6.57
CA ASP A 327 0.04 16.01 -6.66
C ASP A 327 1.54 16.24 -6.51
N SER A 328 2.20 15.54 -5.59
CA SER A 328 3.65 15.64 -5.35
C SER A 328 4.48 15.23 -6.58
N LEU A 329 4.01 14.27 -7.38
CA LEU A 329 4.66 13.85 -8.63
C LEU A 329 4.88 15.03 -9.60
N GLN A 330 3.93 15.97 -9.67
CA GLN A 330 4.10 17.15 -10.53
C GLN A 330 5.22 18.05 -9.99
N THR A 331 5.25 18.29 -8.68
CA THR A 331 6.32 19.06 -8.03
C THR A 331 7.69 18.45 -8.28
N TRP A 332 7.83 17.12 -8.11
CA TRP A 332 9.11 16.45 -8.37
C TRP A 332 9.52 16.50 -9.84
N TYR A 333 8.56 16.38 -10.77
CA TYR A 333 8.83 16.55 -12.19
C TYR A 333 9.29 17.98 -12.52
N ASP A 334 8.63 19.00 -11.96
CA ASP A 334 8.99 20.40 -12.18
C ASP A 334 10.38 20.72 -11.61
N ASN A 335 10.71 20.16 -10.43
CA ASN A 335 12.04 20.25 -9.83
C ASN A 335 13.11 19.58 -10.70
N LEU A 336 12.84 18.38 -11.22
CA LEU A 336 13.73 17.69 -12.15
C LEU A 336 14.00 18.55 -13.40
N VAL A 337 12.95 19.09 -14.03
CA VAL A 337 13.07 19.97 -15.19
C VAL A 337 13.81 21.26 -14.84
N GLY A 338 13.59 21.80 -13.64
CA GLY A 338 14.32 22.97 -13.12
C GLY A 338 15.83 22.71 -13.02
N ASN A 339 16.23 21.59 -12.45
CA ASN A 339 17.63 21.19 -12.33
C ASN A 339 18.29 21.04 -13.70
N ILE A 340 17.63 20.35 -14.63
CA ILE A 340 18.10 20.19 -16.01
C ILE A 340 18.29 21.55 -16.70
N ARG A 341 17.32 22.46 -16.55
CA ARG A 341 17.42 23.83 -17.11
C ARG A 341 18.56 24.64 -16.51
N SER A 342 18.90 24.40 -15.24
CA SER A 342 20.04 25.03 -14.57
C SER A 342 21.40 24.41 -14.95
N GLY A 343 21.39 23.32 -15.72
CA GLY A 343 22.58 22.62 -16.21
C GLY A 343 23.00 21.41 -15.37
N ASP A 344 22.26 21.02 -14.33
CA ASP A 344 22.55 19.78 -13.59
C ASP A 344 21.81 18.59 -14.23
N THR A 345 22.57 17.76 -14.93
CA THR A 345 22.10 16.52 -15.59
C THR A 345 22.74 15.26 -15.00
N ARG A 346 23.45 15.38 -13.87
CA ARG A 346 24.12 14.24 -13.23
C ARG A 346 23.09 13.27 -12.67
N THR A 347 23.30 11.99 -12.92
CA THR A 347 22.37 10.90 -12.54
C THR A 347 23.06 9.76 -11.79
N PHE A 348 24.39 9.76 -11.70
CA PHE A 348 25.18 8.71 -11.09
C PHE A 348 26.39 9.30 -10.36
N ASN A 349 26.66 8.79 -9.16
CA ASN A 349 27.86 9.06 -8.38
C ASN A 349 28.76 7.81 -8.38
N GLU A 350 29.89 7.91 -9.07
CA GLU A 350 30.84 6.84 -9.31
C GLU A 350 31.90 6.65 -8.21
N ILE A 351 31.98 7.55 -7.23
CA ILE A 351 33.11 7.64 -6.27
C ILE A 351 33.35 6.31 -5.54
N LEU A 352 32.28 5.61 -5.16
CA LEU A 352 32.33 4.32 -4.46
C LEU A 352 31.73 3.19 -5.30
N TRP A 353 31.83 3.27 -6.64
CA TRP A 353 31.30 2.21 -7.51
C TRP A 353 32.12 0.91 -7.43
N GLU A 354 33.44 1.03 -7.49
CA GLU A 354 34.35 -0.12 -7.50
C GLU A 354 34.47 -0.72 -6.08
N PRO A 355 34.22 -2.04 -5.88
CA PRO A 355 34.29 -2.66 -4.56
C PRO A 355 35.63 -2.49 -3.84
N SER A 356 36.72 -2.40 -4.59
CA SER A 356 38.06 -2.14 -4.06
C SER A 356 38.20 -0.80 -3.32
N SER A 357 37.26 0.14 -3.51
CA SER A 357 37.19 1.42 -2.79
C SER A 357 36.43 1.35 -1.47
N TRP A 358 35.73 0.25 -1.20
CA TRP A 358 34.88 0.12 -0.02
C TRP A 358 35.69 -0.18 1.24
N PRO A 359 35.19 0.20 2.43
CA PRO A 359 35.74 -0.31 3.68
C PRO A 359 35.62 -1.84 3.74
N LYS A 360 36.59 -2.50 4.38
CA LYS A 360 36.61 -3.96 4.54
C LYS A 360 35.41 -4.52 5.30
N LYS A 361 34.81 -3.72 6.19
CA LYS A 361 33.57 -4.03 6.89
C LYS A 361 32.70 -2.79 6.92
N ALA A 362 31.42 -2.94 6.58
CA ALA A 362 30.40 -1.92 6.69
C ALA A 362 29.05 -2.56 6.97
N GLN A 363 28.13 -1.78 7.53
CA GLN A 363 26.73 -2.15 7.61
C GLN A 363 25.87 -0.93 7.30
N GLY A 364 24.65 -1.16 6.84
CA GLY A 364 23.70 -0.10 6.58
C GLY A 364 22.27 -0.59 6.50
N VAL A 365 21.36 0.36 6.61
CA VAL A 365 19.92 0.13 6.43
C VAL A 365 19.43 1.02 5.29
N GLY A 366 18.83 0.40 4.28
CA GLY A 366 18.03 1.09 3.28
C GLY A 366 16.57 0.93 3.64
N PHE A 367 15.82 2.03 3.71
CA PHE A 367 14.40 2.02 4.05
C PHE A 367 13.60 2.80 3.01
N MET A 368 12.31 2.49 2.92
CA MET A 368 11.34 3.22 2.12
C MET A 368 9.93 3.04 2.70
N GLU A 369 9.00 3.90 2.31
CA GLU A 369 7.57 3.67 2.45
C GLU A 369 7.06 3.01 1.17
N ALA A 370 7.08 1.68 1.16
CA ALA A 370 6.41 0.92 0.11
C ALA A 370 4.88 1.17 0.18
N PRO A 371 4.12 0.88 -0.89
CA PRO A 371 2.67 1.10 -0.88
C PRO A 371 1.95 0.47 0.32
N ARG A 372 2.48 -0.66 0.83
CA ARG A 372 1.92 -1.40 1.97
C ARG A 372 2.47 -0.99 3.34
N GLY A 373 3.48 -0.11 3.41
CA GLY A 373 4.05 0.41 4.67
C GLY A 373 5.57 0.53 4.66
N GLY A 374 6.14 0.71 5.85
CA GLY A 374 7.59 0.76 6.08
C GLY A 374 8.28 -0.55 5.69
N LEU A 375 9.16 -0.46 4.69
CA LEU A 375 10.05 -1.53 4.22
C LEU A 375 11.48 -1.14 4.57
N ALA A 376 12.25 -2.07 5.11
CA ALA A 376 13.67 -1.85 5.29
C ALA A 376 14.51 -3.10 5.05
N HIS A 377 15.68 -2.89 4.46
CA HIS A 377 16.69 -3.87 4.18
C HIS A 377 17.94 -3.52 4.98
N TRP A 378 18.35 -4.41 5.87
CA TRP A 378 19.59 -4.32 6.62
C TRP A 378 20.63 -5.19 5.94
N ILE A 379 21.79 -4.60 5.66
CA ILE A 379 22.91 -5.26 4.98
C ILE A 379 24.16 -5.14 5.83
N VAL A 380 24.90 -6.24 5.94
CA VAL A 380 26.27 -6.28 6.46
C VAL A 380 27.19 -6.71 5.31
N ILE A 381 28.22 -5.92 5.06
CA ILE A 381 29.22 -6.13 4.02
C ILE A 381 30.56 -6.45 4.70
N GLU A 382 31.18 -7.55 4.30
CA GLU A 382 32.54 -7.93 4.70
C GLU A 382 33.33 -8.38 3.46
N ASP A 383 34.54 -7.87 3.32
CA ASP A 383 35.46 -8.22 2.23
C ASP A 383 34.80 -8.20 0.83
N GLU A 384 34.11 -7.10 0.52
CA GLU A 384 33.44 -6.86 -0.76
C GLU A 384 32.27 -7.83 -1.06
N LYS A 385 31.79 -8.55 -0.04
CA LYS A 385 30.66 -9.49 -0.11
C LYS A 385 29.57 -9.17 0.89
N ILE A 386 28.36 -9.60 0.59
CA ILE A 386 27.24 -9.56 1.54
C ILE A 386 27.47 -10.68 2.57
N ALA A 387 27.69 -10.28 3.83
CA ALA A 387 27.83 -11.19 4.96
C ALA A 387 26.47 -11.52 5.59
N ASN A 388 25.57 -10.53 5.69
CA ASN A 388 24.18 -10.73 6.10
C ASN A 388 23.26 -9.79 5.31
N TYR A 389 22.04 -10.24 5.02
CA TYR A 389 21.00 -9.44 4.39
C TYR A 389 19.65 -9.84 4.93
N GLN A 390 18.97 -8.92 5.60
CA GLN A 390 17.67 -9.16 6.22
C GLN A 390 16.68 -8.09 5.77
N ALA A 391 15.51 -8.52 5.34
CA ALA A 391 14.43 -7.62 4.93
C ALA A 391 13.26 -7.76 5.90
N VAL A 392 12.84 -6.65 6.48
CA VAL A 392 11.57 -6.57 7.22
C VAL A 392 10.59 -5.79 6.36
N VAL A 393 9.62 -6.51 5.82
CA VAL A 393 8.71 -6.06 4.77
C VAL A 393 7.35 -5.68 5.39
N PRO A 394 6.55 -4.77 4.79
CA PRO A 394 5.33 -4.29 5.43
C PRO A 394 4.30 -5.39 5.75
N SER A 395 4.14 -6.36 4.86
CA SER A 395 3.25 -7.50 5.13
C SER A 395 3.80 -8.41 6.24
N THR A 396 5.11 -8.45 6.48
CA THR A 396 5.68 -9.17 7.63
C THR A 396 5.20 -8.53 8.93
N TRP A 397 5.12 -7.20 8.99
CA TRP A 397 4.50 -6.48 10.13
C TRP A 397 3.03 -6.81 10.28
N ASN A 398 2.25 -6.63 9.22
CA ASN A 398 0.81 -6.69 9.33
C ASN A 398 0.26 -8.12 9.47
N ALA A 399 0.89 -9.09 8.79
CA ALA A 399 0.44 -10.49 8.74
C ALA A 399 1.30 -11.44 9.58
N GLY A 400 2.32 -10.92 10.28
CA GLY A 400 3.17 -11.72 11.16
C GLY A 400 2.36 -12.40 12.27
N PRO A 401 2.73 -13.63 12.68
CA PRO A 401 2.00 -14.37 13.69
C PRO A 401 2.23 -13.78 15.10
N ARG A 402 1.74 -14.49 16.11
CA ARG A 402 2.00 -14.18 17.51
C ARG A 402 3.49 -14.19 17.84
N ASP A 403 3.90 -13.34 18.77
CA ASP A 403 5.26 -13.33 19.34
C ASP A 403 5.37 -14.28 20.54
N ASP A 404 6.50 -14.22 21.25
CA ASP A 404 6.80 -14.97 22.48
C ASP A 404 5.81 -14.68 23.63
N LYS A 405 5.14 -13.52 23.59
CA LYS A 405 4.15 -13.10 24.59
C LYS A 405 2.71 -13.41 24.17
N GLY A 406 2.53 -14.05 23.02
CA GLY A 406 1.21 -14.35 22.47
C GLY A 406 0.48 -13.12 21.90
N GLN A 407 1.17 -11.99 21.70
CA GLN A 407 0.56 -10.77 21.15
C GLN A 407 0.28 -10.97 19.65
N PRO A 408 -0.98 -10.82 19.18
CA PRO A 408 -1.33 -11.00 17.77
C PRO A 408 -0.77 -9.88 16.89
N GLY A 409 -0.53 -10.18 15.61
CA GLY A 409 -0.26 -9.17 14.60
C GLY A 409 -1.51 -8.38 14.16
N PRO A 410 -1.35 -7.29 13.39
CA PRO A 410 -2.45 -6.44 12.93
C PRO A 410 -3.60 -7.17 12.22
N TYR A 411 -3.32 -8.18 11.39
CA TYR A 411 -4.39 -8.93 10.69
C TYR A 411 -5.27 -9.71 11.66
N GLU A 412 -4.65 -10.46 12.57
CA GLU A 412 -5.36 -11.24 13.58
C GLU A 412 -6.15 -10.32 14.52
N ALA A 413 -5.53 -9.24 14.97
CA ALA A 413 -6.15 -8.25 15.85
C ALA A 413 -7.34 -7.55 15.17
N ALA A 414 -7.24 -7.22 13.88
CA ALA A 414 -8.31 -6.60 13.12
C ALA A 414 -9.50 -7.54 12.90
N LEU A 415 -9.28 -8.84 12.68
CA LEU A 415 -10.36 -9.80 12.49
C LEU A 415 -11.12 -10.15 13.78
N ALA A 416 -10.49 -9.94 14.95
CA ALA A 416 -11.09 -10.26 16.23
C ALA A 416 -12.42 -9.50 16.43
N GLY A 417 -13.47 -10.23 16.81
CA GLY A 417 -14.80 -9.65 17.08
C GLY A 417 -15.69 -9.42 15.85
N HIS A 418 -15.23 -9.77 14.65
CA HIS A 418 -16.08 -9.70 13.44
C HIS A 418 -17.27 -10.66 13.52
N TYR A 419 -18.44 -10.17 13.10
CA TYR A 419 -19.63 -10.99 12.85
C TYR A 419 -19.64 -11.49 11.40
N LEU A 420 -19.80 -12.79 11.21
CA LEU A 420 -19.95 -13.39 9.87
C LEU A 420 -21.41 -13.72 9.61
N HIS A 421 -21.99 -13.19 8.53
CA HIS A 421 -23.35 -13.51 8.16
C HIS A 421 -23.48 -14.99 7.73
N ASP A 422 -22.58 -15.45 6.86
CA ASP A 422 -22.44 -16.86 6.47
C ASP A 422 -20.96 -17.27 6.54
N PRO A 423 -20.56 -18.15 7.48
CA PRO A 423 -19.18 -18.63 7.57
C PRO A 423 -18.65 -19.32 6.30
N LYS A 424 -19.53 -19.79 5.40
CA LYS A 424 -19.13 -20.37 4.10
C LYS A 424 -18.87 -19.33 3.02
N GLN A 425 -19.26 -18.07 3.26
CA GLN A 425 -19.06 -16.93 2.37
C GLN A 425 -18.42 -15.78 3.16
N PRO A 426 -17.13 -15.89 3.53
CA PRO A 426 -16.48 -15.00 4.51
C PRO A 426 -16.11 -13.62 3.93
N ILE A 427 -17.04 -12.94 3.27
CA ILE A 427 -16.82 -11.62 2.67
C ILE A 427 -16.37 -10.60 3.71
N GLU A 428 -16.81 -10.73 4.97
CA GLU A 428 -16.40 -9.84 6.04
C GLU A 428 -14.92 -9.98 6.39
N ILE A 429 -14.40 -11.22 6.36
CA ILE A 429 -12.95 -11.48 6.52
C ILE A 429 -12.19 -10.87 5.35
N LEU A 430 -12.67 -11.09 4.12
CA LEU A 430 -12.01 -10.58 2.92
C LEU A 430 -11.92 -9.05 2.92
N ARG A 431 -12.99 -8.34 3.31
CA ARG A 431 -12.99 -6.87 3.41
C ARG A 431 -11.88 -6.35 4.30
N THR A 432 -11.75 -6.91 5.51
CA THR A 432 -10.74 -6.48 6.47
C THR A 432 -9.35 -6.83 5.99
N ILE A 433 -9.11 -8.07 5.57
CA ILE A 433 -7.79 -8.50 5.09
C ILE A 433 -7.36 -7.73 3.84
N HIS A 434 -8.23 -7.59 2.83
CA HIS A 434 -7.93 -6.80 1.63
C HIS A 434 -7.74 -5.31 1.92
N SER A 435 -8.29 -4.76 3.01
CA SER A 435 -8.05 -3.35 3.38
C SER A 435 -6.60 -3.05 3.74
N PHE A 436 -5.82 -4.07 4.13
CA PHE A 436 -4.38 -3.97 4.33
C PHE A 436 -3.56 -4.14 3.04
N ASP A 437 -4.19 -4.57 1.95
CA ASP A 437 -3.54 -4.92 0.68
C ASP A 437 -2.42 -5.97 0.86
N PRO A 438 -2.73 -7.23 1.22
CA PRO A 438 -1.72 -8.23 1.54
C PRO A 438 -0.81 -8.59 0.35
N CYS A 439 0.48 -8.73 0.61
CA CYS A 439 1.45 -9.34 -0.31
C CYS A 439 2.31 -10.35 0.45
N ILE A 440 2.22 -11.64 0.12
CA ILE A 440 2.82 -12.76 0.88
C ILE A 440 4.06 -13.36 0.17
N ALA A 441 4.45 -12.78 -0.98
CA ALA A 441 5.53 -13.27 -1.83
C ALA A 441 6.92 -13.11 -1.20
#